data_AF-X1RWQ1-F1
#
_entry.id   AF-X1RWQ1-F1
#
_cell.length_a   1.000
_cell.length_b   1.000
_cell.length_c   1.000
_cell.angle_alpha   90.00
_cell.angle_beta   90.00
_cell.angle_gamma   90.00
#
_symmetry.space_group_name_H-M   'P 1'
#
loop_
_entity.id
_entity.type
_entity.pdbx_description
1 polymer ?
#
loop_
_entity_poly.entity_id
_entity_poly.type
_entity_poly.pdbx_seq_one_letter_code
_entity_poly.pdbx_strand_id
1 'polypeptide(L)'
;MPGLVMIRVGEDPASVSYVSGKEKAAEEIGVWSQTIVLPEVNSEAELLSKVEEMNKAEHVDGILVQLPLPKHINADKVLNLIDPAKDVDGFHPVNVGKMLIGDPYFIPCTPHGAVELMIRSGNPPEGKHVVICGRSNIVGKPLMAMLVQKNKRANARPSYDSRGRGPGISFLRLGQGKGSGGDRRVVTNHRPARGQLGGGTPLQSRGNEQGGAC
;
A
#
# COMPACT_ATOMS: atom_id res chain seq x y z
N MET A 1 13.37 -8.94 -23.36
CA MET A 1 11.93 -8.81 -23.11
C MET A 1 11.74 -8.90 -21.60
N PRO A 2 11.00 -7.99 -20.95
CA PRO A 2 10.85 -8.04 -19.50
C PRO A 2 10.12 -9.32 -19.06
N GLY A 3 10.53 -9.87 -17.92
CA GLY A 3 9.97 -11.09 -17.34
C GLY A 3 9.41 -10.92 -15.93
N LEU A 4 8.18 -11.35 -15.71
CA LEU A 4 7.48 -11.30 -14.42
C LEU A 4 7.09 -12.71 -13.94
N VAL A 5 7.57 -13.12 -12.79
CA VAL A 5 7.16 -14.37 -12.14
C VAL A 5 6.25 -14.08 -10.95
N MET A 6 5.11 -14.76 -10.92
CA MET A 6 4.14 -14.71 -9.83
C MET A 6 4.14 -16.06 -9.11
N ILE A 7 4.35 -16.06 -7.80
CA ILE A 7 4.34 -17.26 -6.97
C ILE A 7 3.11 -17.22 -6.08
N ARG A 8 2.29 -18.26 -6.14
CA ARG A 8 1.08 -18.44 -5.33
C ARG A 8 1.19 -19.72 -4.54
N VAL A 9 0.76 -19.69 -3.28
CA VAL A 9 0.67 -20.88 -2.43
C VAL A 9 -0.80 -21.18 -2.13
N GLY A 10 -1.25 -22.38 -2.48
CA GLY A 10 -2.63 -22.81 -2.34
C GLY A 10 -3.56 -22.33 -3.47
N GLU A 11 -4.85 -22.58 -3.26
CA GLU A 11 -5.93 -22.45 -4.26
C GLU A 11 -7.04 -21.48 -3.83
N ASP A 12 -6.73 -20.52 -2.94
CA ASP A 12 -7.70 -19.52 -2.52
C ASP A 12 -8.29 -18.77 -3.74
N PRO A 13 -9.62 -18.81 -3.98
CA PRO A 13 -10.22 -18.24 -5.19
C PRO A 13 -9.98 -16.75 -5.38
N ALA A 14 -9.86 -15.97 -4.29
CA ALA A 14 -9.57 -14.55 -4.38
C ALA A 14 -8.13 -14.31 -4.88
N SER A 15 -7.19 -15.11 -4.39
CA SER A 15 -5.80 -15.12 -4.83
C SER A 15 -5.66 -15.55 -6.29
N VAL A 16 -6.44 -16.55 -6.74
CA VAL A 16 -6.51 -16.98 -8.14
C VAL A 16 -6.92 -15.83 -9.04
N SER A 17 -8.07 -15.21 -8.75
CA SER A 17 -8.61 -14.12 -9.56
C SER A 17 -7.67 -12.93 -9.63
N TYR A 18 -6.98 -12.63 -8.53
CA TYR A 18 -6.03 -11.52 -8.46
C TYR A 18 -4.78 -11.77 -9.33
N VAL A 19 -4.19 -12.97 -9.28
CA VAL A 19 -3.02 -13.33 -10.10
C VAL A 19 -3.38 -13.37 -11.58
N SER A 20 -4.53 -13.97 -11.95
CA SER A 20 -4.97 -13.98 -13.35
C SER A 20 -5.21 -12.58 -13.91
N GLY A 21 -5.61 -11.62 -13.08
CA GLY A 21 -5.68 -10.21 -13.49
C GLY A 21 -4.31 -9.62 -13.82
N LYS A 22 -3.26 -9.99 -13.08
CA LYS A 22 -1.88 -9.54 -13.32
C LYS A 22 -1.26 -10.20 -14.55
N GLU A 23 -1.53 -11.49 -14.78
CA GLU A 23 -1.12 -12.18 -16.02
C GLU A 23 -1.69 -11.51 -17.27
N LYS A 24 -2.99 -11.24 -17.28
CA LYS A 24 -3.63 -10.54 -18.40
C LYS A 24 -3.03 -9.17 -18.64
N ALA A 25 -2.81 -8.40 -17.57
CA ALA A 25 -2.18 -7.09 -17.68
C ALA A 25 -0.74 -7.17 -18.22
N ALA A 26 0.02 -8.20 -17.85
CA ALA A 26 1.37 -8.42 -18.37
C ALA A 26 1.33 -8.78 -19.87
N GLU A 27 0.42 -9.66 -20.28
CA GLU A 27 0.21 -10.03 -21.68
C GLU A 27 -0.19 -8.83 -22.54
N GLU A 28 -1.14 -8.00 -22.06
CA GLU A 28 -1.61 -6.80 -22.75
C GLU A 28 -0.51 -5.77 -23.03
N ILE A 29 0.53 -5.72 -22.20
CA ILE A 29 1.69 -4.82 -22.36
C ILE A 29 2.93 -5.49 -22.96
N GLY A 30 2.82 -6.76 -23.39
CA GLY A 30 3.91 -7.50 -24.02
C GLY A 30 5.04 -7.93 -23.07
N VAL A 31 4.73 -8.12 -21.79
CA VAL A 31 5.65 -8.65 -20.77
C VAL A 31 5.48 -10.16 -20.70
N TRP A 32 6.60 -10.90 -20.72
CA TRP A 32 6.56 -12.33 -20.46
C TRP A 32 6.20 -12.56 -19.00
N SER A 33 5.22 -13.42 -18.74
CA SER A 33 4.84 -13.75 -17.37
C SER A 33 4.68 -15.25 -17.16
N GLN A 34 5.02 -15.70 -15.96
CA GLN A 34 4.80 -17.07 -15.51
C GLN A 34 4.20 -17.08 -14.11
N THR A 35 3.14 -17.87 -13.90
CA THR A 35 2.64 -18.16 -12.56
C THR A 35 3.11 -19.54 -12.10
N ILE A 36 3.71 -19.59 -10.92
CA ILE A 36 4.14 -20.79 -10.22
C ILE A 36 3.18 -21.02 -9.06
N VAL A 37 2.47 -22.14 -9.10
CA VAL A 37 1.51 -22.53 -8.06
C VAL A 37 2.13 -23.64 -7.22
N LEU A 38 2.31 -23.37 -5.93
CA LEU A 38 2.75 -24.34 -4.94
C LEU A 38 1.54 -24.81 -4.12
N PRO A 39 1.41 -26.12 -3.84
CA PRO A 39 0.40 -26.63 -2.92
C PRO A 39 0.48 -25.99 -1.52
N GLU A 40 -0.65 -25.91 -0.82
CA GLU A 40 -0.68 -25.35 0.55
C GLU A 40 0.11 -26.20 1.56
N VAL A 41 0.26 -27.51 1.29
CA VAL A 41 1.06 -28.44 2.11
C VAL A 41 2.56 -28.18 2.01
N ASN A 42 3.02 -27.40 1.03
CA ASN A 42 4.44 -27.10 0.87
C ASN A 42 5.00 -26.42 2.13
N SER A 43 6.23 -26.80 2.43
CA SER A 43 7.02 -26.21 3.50
C SER A 43 7.49 -24.79 3.15
N GLU A 44 7.80 -24.00 4.17
CA GLU A 44 8.46 -22.71 4.00
C GLU A 44 9.75 -22.84 3.18
N ALA A 45 10.53 -23.91 3.40
CA ALA A 45 11.80 -24.15 2.71
C ALA A 45 11.63 -24.33 1.19
N GLU A 46 10.56 -24.99 0.75
CA GLU A 46 10.28 -25.17 -0.68
C GLU A 46 9.92 -23.86 -1.35
N LEU A 47 9.10 -23.02 -0.69
CA LEU A 47 8.79 -21.68 -1.20
C LEU A 47 10.04 -20.80 -1.28
N LEU A 48 10.86 -20.79 -0.23
CA LEU A 48 12.11 -20.02 -0.22
C LEU A 48 13.06 -20.49 -1.33
N SER A 49 13.18 -21.81 -1.53
CA SER A 49 14.00 -22.38 -2.61
C SER A 49 13.52 -21.93 -3.98
N LYS A 50 12.20 -21.84 -4.19
CA LYS A 50 11.64 -21.38 -5.45
C LYS A 50 11.89 -19.88 -5.68
N VAL A 51 11.77 -19.06 -4.64
CA VAL A 51 12.11 -17.62 -4.71
C VAL A 51 13.59 -17.43 -5.05
N GLU A 52 14.48 -18.19 -4.41
CA GLU A 52 15.93 -18.19 -4.66
C GLU A 52 16.26 -18.54 -6.13
N GLU A 53 15.58 -19.55 -6.69
CA GLU A 53 15.71 -19.94 -8.09
C GLU A 53 15.34 -18.78 -9.02
N MET A 54 14.23 -18.10 -8.75
CA MET A 54 13.77 -16.97 -9.57
C MET A 54 14.64 -15.72 -9.40
N ASN A 55 15.21 -15.51 -8.21
CA ASN A 55 16.22 -14.45 -8.00
C ASN A 55 17.42 -14.65 -8.92
N LYS A 56 17.87 -15.90 -9.14
CA LYS A 56 19.03 -16.23 -9.98
C LYS A 56 18.71 -16.31 -11.48
N ALA A 57 17.45 -16.41 -11.84
CA ALA A 57 17.03 -16.50 -13.24
C ALA A 57 17.23 -15.15 -13.97
N GLU A 58 18.10 -15.12 -14.97
CA GLU A 58 18.42 -13.91 -15.75
C GLU A 58 17.24 -13.39 -16.59
N HIS A 59 16.31 -14.27 -16.96
CA HIS A 59 15.11 -13.92 -17.72
C HIS A 59 13.97 -13.37 -16.85
N VAL A 60 14.17 -13.29 -15.53
CA VAL A 60 13.19 -12.80 -14.56
C VAL A 60 13.64 -11.45 -14.04
N ASP A 61 12.91 -10.40 -14.39
CA ASP A 61 13.15 -9.02 -13.94
C ASP A 61 12.31 -8.66 -12.72
N GLY A 62 11.18 -9.36 -12.51
CA GLY A 62 10.26 -9.12 -11.42
C GLY A 62 9.73 -10.39 -10.78
N ILE A 63 9.65 -10.39 -9.46
CA ILE A 63 9.09 -11.47 -8.65
C ILE A 63 7.97 -10.92 -7.79
N LEU A 64 6.86 -11.65 -7.78
CA LEU A 64 5.69 -11.34 -6.97
C LEU A 64 5.27 -12.56 -6.18
N VAL A 65 5.15 -12.43 -4.86
CA VAL A 65 4.60 -13.48 -4.00
C VAL A 65 3.21 -13.07 -3.54
N GLN A 66 2.20 -13.84 -3.92
CA GLN A 66 0.81 -13.52 -3.59
C GLN A 66 0.54 -13.75 -2.10
N LEU A 67 0.02 -12.71 -1.44
CA LEU A 67 -0.43 -12.73 -0.05
C LEU A 67 -1.96 -12.88 0.07
N PRO A 68 -2.50 -13.43 1.19
CA PRO A 68 -1.77 -13.95 2.35
C PRO A 68 -1.18 -15.35 2.08
N LEU A 69 -0.05 -15.64 2.74
CA LEU A 69 0.51 -16.99 2.75
C LEU A 69 -0.15 -17.87 3.84
N PRO A 70 -0.10 -19.21 3.71
CA PRO A 70 -0.50 -20.12 4.77
C PRO A 70 0.17 -19.82 6.11
N LYS A 71 -0.53 -20.09 7.22
CA LYS A 71 -0.12 -19.66 8.57
C LYS A 71 1.22 -20.24 9.04
N HIS A 72 1.63 -21.38 8.50
CA HIS A 72 2.91 -22.02 8.82
C HIS A 72 4.11 -21.39 8.09
N ILE A 73 3.88 -20.48 7.16
CA ILE A 73 4.90 -19.80 6.38
C ILE A 73 5.07 -18.36 6.87
N ASN A 74 6.30 -17.97 7.19
CA ASN A 74 6.62 -16.61 7.56
C ASN A 74 6.76 -15.73 6.32
N ALA A 75 5.75 -14.90 6.07
CA ALA A 75 5.75 -13.97 4.93
C ALA A 75 6.92 -12.98 4.94
N ASP A 76 7.37 -12.51 6.11
CA ASP A 76 8.49 -11.57 6.18
C ASP A 76 9.79 -12.21 5.69
N LYS A 77 10.03 -13.49 5.99
CA LYS A 77 11.20 -14.20 5.46
C LYS A 77 11.17 -14.30 3.94
N VAL A 78 9.99 -14.58 3.38
CA VAL A 78 9.81 -14.71 1.93
C VAL A 78 10.01 -13.36 1.24
N LEU A 79 9.39 -12.30 1.75
CA LEU A 79 9.51 -10.95 1.19
C LEU A 79 10.94 -10.40 1.30
N ASN A 80 11.66 -10.70 2.39
CA ASN A 80 13.05 -10.30 2.57
C ASN A 80 14.04 -11.13 1.74
N LEU A 81 13.62 -12.28 1.19
CA LEU A 81 14.46 -13.11 0.34
C LEU A 81 14.46 -12.60 -1.11
N ILE A 82 13.38 -11.95 -1.56
CA ILE A 82 13.29 -11.42 -2.91
C ILE A 82 14.39 -10.37 -3.11
N ASP A 83 15.15 -10.46 -4.20
CA ASP A 83 16.15 -9.45 -4.53
C ASP A 83 15.46 -8.07 -4.62
N PRO A 84 15.92 -7.02 -3.90
CA PRO A 84 15.35 -5.68 -4.00
C PRO A 84 15.23 -5.16 -5.44
N ALA A 85 16.15 -5.59 -6.33
CA ALA A 85 16.16 -5.22 -7.74
C ALA A 85 15.08 -5.93 -8.57
N LYS A 86 14.43 -6.97 -8.02
CA LYS A 86 13.34 -7.75 -8.62
C LYS A 86 12.01 -7.66 -7.85
N ASP A 87 11.97 -6.94 -6.73
CA ASP A 87 10.77 -6.77 -5.88
C ASP A 87 9.78 -5.75 -6.50
N VAL A 88 9.03 -6.19 -7.51
CA VAL A 88 8.07 -5.33 -8.24
C VAL A 88 6.86 -4.92 -7.41
N ASP A 89 6.58 -5.60 -6.29
CA ASP A 89 5.54 -5.21 -5.34
C ASP A 89 6.04 -4.16 -4.32
N GLY A 90 7.35 -3.94 -4.22
CA GLY A 90 7.98 -2.88 -3.44
C GLY A 90 7.96 -3.11 -1.93
N PHE A 91 7.78 -4.35 -1.47
CA PHE A 91 7.66 -4.67 -0.04
C PHE A 91 8.99 -5.01 0.63
N HIS A 92 10.06 -5.21 -0.13
CA HIS A 92 11.38 -5.45 0.43
C HIS A 92 11.80 -4.24 1.29
N PRO A 93 12.31 -4.45 2.52
CA PRO A 93 12.66 -3.36 3.44
C PRO A 93 13.61 -2.32 2.83
N VAL A 94 14.53 -2.75 1.96
CA VAL A 94 15.42 -1.85 1.20
C VAL A 94 14.62 -0.90 0.31
N ASN A 95 13.63 -1.39 -0.43
CA ASN A 95 12.79 -0.56 -1.32
C ASN A 95 11.89 0.37 -0.51
N VAL A 96 11.30 -0.12 0.58
CA VAL A 96 10.50 0.71 1.51
C VAL A 96 11.36 1.80 2.16
N GLY A 97 12.59 1.47 2.57
CA GLY A 97 13.54 2.41 3.15
C GLY A 97 13.97 3.48 2.16
N LYS A 98 14.34 3.07 0.93
CA LYS A 98 14.63 3.94 -0.21
C LYS A 98 13.49 4.91 -0.52
N MET A 99 12.26 4.39 -0.59
CA MET A 99 11.06 5.21 -0.76
C MET A 99 10.88 6.21 0.39
N LEU A 100 11.09 5.79 1.65
CA LEU A 100 10.92 6.66 2.81
C LEU A 100 11.89 7.86 2.78
N ILE A 101 13.14 7.65 2.37
CA ILE A 101 14.16 8.71 2.27
C ILE A 101 14.04 9.56 0.99
N GLY A 102 13.10 9.23 0.09
CA GLY A 102 12.85 10.00 -1.14
C GLY A 102 13.67 9.57 -2.35
N ASP A 103 14.29 8.39 -2.34
CA ASP A 103 15.06 7.81 -3.45
C ASP A 103 14.49 6.43 -3.85
N PRO A 104 13.23 6.35 -4.31
CA PRO A 104 12.57 5.07 -4.56
C PRO A 104 13.16 4.32 -5.76
N TYR A 105 13.22 2.99 -5.64
CA TYR A 105 13.39 2.08 -6.78
C TYR A 105 12.03 1.50 -7.18
N PHE A 106 11.63 0.38 -6.58
CA PHE A 106 10.24 -0.06 -6.61
C PHE A 106 9.43 0.56 -5.48
N ILE A 107 8.17 0.86 -5.77
CA ILE A 107 7.25 1.52 -4.85
C ILE A 107 6.05 0.59 -4.61
N PRO A 108 5.61 0.40 -3.35
CA PRO A 108 4.40 -0.33 -3.00
C PRO A 108 3.21 -0.03 -3.92
N CYS A 109 2.80 -1.03 -4.68
CA CYS A 109 1.87 -0.88 -5.80
C CYS A 109 0.50 -0.32 -5.37
N THR A 110 -0.05 -0.80 -4.25
CA THR A 110 -1.36 -0.37 -3.73
C THR A 110 -1.35 1.08 -3.22
N PRO A 111 -0.42 1.48 -2.33
CA PRO A 111 -0.21 2.89 -1.98
C PRO A 111 0.01 3.81 -3.17
N HIS A 112 0.84 3.38 -4.13
CA HIS A 112 1.10 4.17 -5.33
C HIS A 112 -0.16 4.35 -6.18
N GLY A 113 -0.91 3.28 -6.41
CA GLY A 113 -2.19 3.34 -7.11
C GLY A 113 -3.19 4.26 -6.44
N ALA A 114 -3.23 4.30 -5.10
CA ALA A 114 -4.07 5.22 -4.36
C ALA A 114 -3.71 6.69 -4.58
N VAL A 115 -2.41 7.01 -4.57
CA VAL A 115 -1.92 8.35 -4.90
C VAL A 115 -2.28 8.71 -6.34
N GLU A 116 -2.12 7.78 -7.28
CA GLU A 116 -2.47 8.01 -8.68
C GLU A 116 -3.98 8.26 -8.86
N LEU A 117 -4.84 7.52 -8.17
CA LEU A 117 -6.28 7.75 -8.18
C LEU A 117 -6.66 9.12 -7.61
N MET A 118 -6.01 9.57 -6.53
CA MET A 118 -6.22 10.91 -5.99
C MET A 118 -5.86 12.00 -7.01
N ILE A 119 -4.73 11.84 -7.69
CA ILE A 119 -4.28 12.80 -8.71
C ILE A 119 -5.26 12.83 -9.90
N ARG A 120 -5.57 11.66 -10.47
CA ARG A 120 -6.45 11.56 -11.66
C ARG A 120 -7.89 11.97 -11.40
N SER A 121 -8.35 11.86 -10.15
CA SER A 121 -9.69 12.33 -9.76
C SER A 121 -9.75 13.84 -9.48
N GLY A 122 -8.68 14.60 -9.74
CA GLY A 122 -8.62 16.04 -9.45
C GLY A 122 -8.51 16.35 -7.96
N ASN A 123 -8.15 15.37 -7.12
CA ASN A 123 -8.03 15.48 -5.68
C ASN A 123 -6.59 15.24 -5.21
N PRO A 124 -5.58 15.96 -5.72
CA PRO A 124 -4.19 15.74 -5.32
C PRO A 124 -4.00 15.92 -3.81
N PRO A 125 -3.04 15.21 -3.20
CA PRO A 125 -2.82 15.24 -1.75
C PRO A 125 -2.13 16.52 -1.24
N GLU A 126 -1.50 17.30 -2.11
CA GLU A 126 -0.71 18.47 -1.74
C GLU A 126 -1.48 19.47 -0.86
N GLY A 127 -0.89 19.84 0.28
CA GLY A 127 -1.46 20.77 1.26
C GLY A 127 -2.61 20.21 2.11
N LYS A 128 -3.13 19.02 1.79
CA LYS A 128 -4.27 18.42 2.48
C LYS A 128 -3.86 17.68 3.75
N HIS A 129 -4.79 17.59 4.70
CA HIS A 129 -4.70 16.66 5.81
C HIS A 129 -5.31 15.33 5.37
N VAL A 130 -4.51 14.26 5.34
CA VAL A 130 -4.95 12.92 4.95
C VAL A 130 -4.95 12.01 6.18
N VAL A 131 -6.06 11.32 6.43
CA VAL A 131 -6.13 10.36 7.53
C VAL A 131 -6.08 8.94 6.97
N ILE A 132 -5.11 8.17 7.43
CA ILE A 132 -4.91 6.77 7.03
C ILE A 132 -5.50 5.87 8.12
N CYS A 133 -6.39 4.96 7.73
CA CYS A 133 -6.98 3.95 8.60
C CYS A 133 -6.35 2.58 8.32
N GLY A 134 -5.63 2.03 9.28
CA GLY A 134 -4.77 0.83 9.11
C GLY A 134 -3.27 1.15 8.92
N ARG A 135 -2.41 0.44 9.67
CA ARG A 135 -0.95 0.67 9.76
C ARG A 135 -0.13 -0.55 9.33
N SER A 136 -0.64 -1.30 8.36
CA SER A 136 0.06 -2.46 7.81
C SER A 136 1.37 -2.04 7.14
N ASN A 137 2.33 -2.98 7.09
CA ASN A 137 3.62 -2.75 6.43
C ASN A 137 3.50 -2.65 4.90
N ILE A 138 2.43 -3.18 4.31
CA ILE A 138 2.23 -3.22 2.85
C ILE A 138 1.31 -2.12 2.28
N VAL A 139 0.53 -1.44 3.13
CA VAL A 139 -0.39 -0.38 2.67
C VAL A 139 -0.28 0.89 3.51
N GLY A 140 -0.60 0.81 4.79
CA GLY A 140 -0.78 2.00 5.63
C GLY A 140 0.49 2.80 5.86
N LYS A 141 1.56 2.14 6.33
CA LYS A 141 2.85 2.80 6.57
C LYS A 141 3.49 3.32 5.28
N PRO A 142 3.53 2.53 4.17
CA PRO A 142 4.07 3.07 2.93
C PRO A 142 3.28 4.24 2.36
N LEU A 143 1.94 4.22 2.41
CA LEU A 143 1.12 5.35 1.96
C LEU A 143 1.46 6.62 2.74
N MET A 144 1.67 6.51 4.05
CA MET A 144 2.13 7.64 4.87
C MET A 144 3.47 8.16 4.39
N ALA A 145 4.45 7.28 4.18
CA ALA A 145 5.79 7.63 3.70
C ALA A 145 5.76 8.30 2.31
N MET A 146 4.87 7.87 1.42
CA MET A 146 4.68 8.50 0.11
C MET A 146 4.07 9.90 0.23
N LEU A 147 3.09 10.08 1.13
CA LEU A 147 2.35 11.34 1.26
C LEU A 147 3.14 12.46 1.95
N VAL A 148 4.15 12.13 2.77
CA VAL A 148 5.04 13.12 3.42
C VAL A 148 6.15 13.65 2.50
N GLN A 149 6.36 13.05 1.32
CA GLN A 149 7.43 13.49 0.42
C GLN A 149 7.22 14.93 -0.05
N LYS A 150 8.31 15.66 -0.30
CA LYS A 150 8.28 17.07 -0.71
C LYS A 150 8.10 17.23 -2.23
N ASN A 151 6.91 16.94 -2.75
CA ASN A 151 6.56 17.15 -4.16
C ASN A 151 5.04 17.29 -4.38
N LYS A 152 4.62 17.72 -5.58
CA LYS A 152 3.20 17.97 -5.94
C LYS A 152 2.29 16.74 -5.89
N ARG A 153 2.87 15.54 -6.00
CA ARG A 153 2.14 14.26 -5.93
C ARG A 153 2.01 13.76 -4.48
N ALA A 154 2.60 14.50 -3.53
CA ALA A 154 2.67 14.20 -2.12
C ALA A 154 2.43 15.50 -1.33
N ASN A 155 3.32 15.86 -0.40
CA ASN A 155 3.28 17.09 0.40
C ASN A 155 1.97 17.28 1.18
N ALA A 156 1.40 16.17 1.67
CA ALA A 156 0.26 16.17 2.58
C ALA A 156 0.74 16.26 4.04
N ARG A 157 -0.21 16.51 4.94
CA ARG A 157 -0.05 16.31 6.39
C ARG A 157 -0.77 15.02 6.78
N PRO A 158 -0.16 13.83 6.68
CA PRO A 158 -0.84 12.59 7.01
C PRO A 158 -0.91 12.35 8.52
N SER A 159 -1.99 11.72 8.98
CA SER A 159 -2.15 11.20 10.34
C SER A 159 -2.76 9.80 10.34
N TYR A 160 -2.65 9.08 11.46
CA TYR A 160 -3.17 7.72 11.61
C TYR A 160 -4.42 7.67 12.51
N ASP A 161 -5.42 6.89 12.12
CA ASP A 161 -6.54 6.51 13.01
C ASP A 161 -6.57 4.98 13.23
N SER A 162 -6.32 4.58 14.49
CA SER A 162 -6.39 3.18 14.93
C SER A 162 -7.83 2.66 15.09
N ARG A 163 -8.81 3.55 15.17
CA ARG A 163 -10.21 3.24 15.51
C ARG A 163 -11.18 3.40 14.34
N GLY A 164 -10.76 4.03 13.23
CA GLY A 164 -11.58 4.29 12.05
C GLY A 164 -12.85 5.11 12.33
N ARG A 165 -12.81 6.01 13.32
CA ARG A 165 -13.99 6.66 13.93
C ARG A 165 -13.78 8.14 14.32
N GLY A 166 -12.87 8.86 13.66
CA GLY A 166 -12.74 10.30 13.89
C GLY A 166 -13.84 11.14 13.18
N PRO A 167 -14.41 12.18 13.83
CA PRO A 167 -15.38 13.08 13.21
C PRO A 167 -14.73 14.02 12.18
N GLY A 168 -15.44 14.32 11.08
CA GLY A 168 -15.02 15.32 10.07
C GLY A 168 -13.99 14.85 9.05
N ILE A 169 -13.74 13.54 8.96
CA ILE A 169 -12.64 12.97 8.16
C ILE A 169 -13.18 12.44 6.83
N SER A 170 -12.59 12.90 5.72
CA SER A 170 -12.73 12.26 4.41
C SER A 170 -11.95 10.95 4.42
N PHE A 171 -12.65 9.82 4.40
CA PHE A 171 -12.03 8.50 4.41
C PHE A 171 -11.60 8.08 3.01
N LEU A 172 -10.32 7.78 2.83
CA LEU A 172 -9.86 6.97 1.70
C LEU A 172 -9.86 5.49 2.14
N ARG A 173 -10.95 4.77 1.86
CA ARG A 173 -11.01 3.32 2.12
C ARG A 173 -10.51 2.56 0.91
N LEU A 174 -9.23 2.22 0.90
CA LEU A 174 -8.64 1.31 -0.10
C LEU A 174 -8.96 -0.13 0.34
N GLY A 175 -10.06 -0.67 -0.18
CA GLY A 175 -10.42 -2.07 0.04
C GLY A 175 -9.58 -3.00 -0.84
N GLN A 176 -8.97 -4.01 -0.24
CA GLN A 176 -8.68 -5.27 -0.93
C GLN A 176 -10.05 -5.92 -1.21
N GLY A 177 -10.40 -6.05 -2.49
CA GLY A 177 -11.76 -6.40 -2.92
C GLY A 177 -12.16 -7.81 -2.49
N LYS A 178 -13.29 -7.94 -1.78
CA LYS A 178 -14.18 -9.09 -1.93
C LYS A 178 -15.20 -8.73 -3.00
N GLY A 179 -15.31 -9.58 -4.02
CA GLY A 179 -16.16 -9.35 -5.17
C GLY A 179 -17.64 -9.24 -4.82
N SER A 180 -18.28 -8.20 -5.32
CA SER A 180 -19.61 -8.24 -5.94
C SER A 180 -19.83 -6.91 -6.66
N GLY A 181 -20.41 -6.98 -7.86
CA GLY A 181 -20.61 -5.84 -8.76
C GLY A 181 -21.38 -4.71 -8.08
N GLY A 182 -20.77 -3.51 -8.09
CA GLY A 182 -21.36 -2.29 -7.58
C GLY A 182 -20.44 -1.12 -7.89
N ASP A 183 -21.00 -0.12 -8.57
CA ASP A 183 -20.43 1.16 -8.98
C ASP A 183 -19.27 1.66 -8.09
N ARG A 184 -18.05 1.65 -8.63
CA ARG A 184 -16.82 2.08 -7.94
C ARG A 184 -16.73 3.61 -7.92
N ARG A 185 -17.62 4.26 -7.18
CA ARG A 185 -17.46 5.68 -6.84
C ARG A 185 -16.49 5.86 -5.69
N VAL A 186 -15.56 6.81 -5.83
CA VAL A 186 -14.86 7.42 -4.69
C VAL A 186 -15.91 8.18 -3.90
N VAL A 187 -16.42 7.57 -2.83
CA VAL A 187 -17.45 8.22 -1.99
C VAL A 187 -16.75 9.18 -1.02
N THR A 188 -16.71 10.46 -1.38
CA THR A 188 -16.40 11.54 -0.45
C THR A 188 -17.65 11.83 0.39
N ASN A 189 -17.86 11.11 1.48
CA ASN A 189 -18.94 11.44 2.42
C ASN A 189 -18.51 12.64 3.28
N HIS A 190 -19.01 13.83 2.95
CA HIS A 190 -19.04 14.96 3.88
C HIS A 190 -20.19 14.74 4.85
N ARG A 191 -19.88 14.40 6.11
CA ARG A 191 -20.83 14.62 7.21
C ARG A 191 -20.57 16.01 7.80
N PRO A 192 -21.56 16.92 7.84
CA PRO A 192 -21.41 18.15 8.59
C PRO A 192 -21.29 17.84 10.08
N ALA A 193 -20.48 18.62 10.80
CA ALA A 193 -20.39 18.54 12.25
C ALA A 193 -21.78 18.85 12.84
N ARG A 194 -22.35 17.93 13.61
CA ARG A 194 -23.57 18.21 14.38
C ARG A 194 -23.21 19.18 15.50
N GLY A 195 -23.79 20.38 15.45
CA GLY A 195 -23.78 21.32 16.57
C GLY A 195 -24.86 21.02 17.60
N GLN A 196 -24.55 21.30 18.87
CA GLN A 196 -25.38 21.84 19.96
C GLN A 196 -24.45 21.89 21.21
N LEU A 197 -23.94 23.06 21.60
CA LEU A 197 -24.51 24.02 22.58
C LEU A 197 -24.72 23.45 23.99
N GLY A 198 -23.93 23.97 24.94
CA GLY A 198 -24.07 23.81 26.39
C GLY A 198 -23.06 24.71 27.09
N GLY A 199 -23.54 25.74 27.79
CA GLY A 199 -22.77 26.90 28.23
C GLY A 199 -21.71 26.64 29.31
N GLY A 200 -20.67 27.47 29.29
CA GLY A 200 -19.62 27.58 30.29
C GLY A 200 -18.90 28.91 30.12
N THR A 201 -18.91 29.71 31.18
CA THR A 201 -18.51 31.11 31.36
C THR A 201 -17.16 31.49 30.72
N PRO A 202 -16.98 32.71 30.17
CA PRO A 202 -15.74 33.11 29.52
C PRO A 202 -14.65 33.39 30.56
N LEU A 203 -13.54 32.66 30.50
CA LEU A 203 -12.33 33.00 31.25
C LEU A 203 -11.64 34.17 30.52
N GLN A 204 -11.63 35.32 31.17
CA GLN A 204 -10.97 36.53 30.71
C GLN A 204 -9.46 36.35 30.54
N SER A 205 -8.94 37.13 29.60
CA SER A 205 -7.56 37.32 29.22
C SER A 205 -6.61 37.66 30.39
N ARG A 206 -5.45 37.01 30.40
CA ARG A 206 -4.18 37.64 30.78
C ARG A 206 -3.12 37.24 29.76
N GLY A 207 -2.63 38.24 29.03
CA GLY A 207 -1.46 38.08 28.18
C GLY A 207 -0.20 37.90 29.01
N ASN A 208 0.78 37.24 28.42
CA ASN A 208 2.13 37.75 28.44
C ASN A 208 2.90 37.21 27.23
N GLU A 209 3.63 38.12 26.61
CA GLU A 209 4.58 37.92 25.53
C GLU A 209 5.77 37.04 25.97
N GLN A 210 6.40 36.34 25.02
CA GLN A 210 7.86 36.33 24.74
C GLN A 210 8.42 34.96 24.30
N GLY A 211 9.18 35.00 23.20
CA GLY A 211 10.26 34.06 22.81
C GLY A 211 9.82 32.74 22.15
N GLY A 212 10.28 32.30 20.99
CA GLY A 212 11.58 32.50 20.36
C GLY A 212 12.22 31.12 20.11
N ALA A 213 12.38 30.77 18.83
CA ALA A 213 13.30 29.77 18.23
C ALA A 213 13.54 28.41 18.91
N CYS A 214 13.18 27.32 18.21
CA CYS A 214 14.10 26.32 17.64
C CYS A 214 13.32 25.31 16.78
#